data_AF-A0A4Z0E5W7-F1
#
_entry.id   AF-A0A4Z0E5W7-F1
#
_cell.length_a   1.000
_cell.length_b   1.000
_cell.length_c   1.000
_cell.angle_alpha   90.00
_cell.angle_beta   90.00
_cell.angle_gamma   90.00
#
_symmetry.space_group_name_H-M   'P 1'
#
loop_
_entity.id
_entity.type
_entity.pdbx_description
1 polymer ?
#
loop_
_entity_poly.entity_id
_entity_poly.type
_entity_poly.pdbx_seq_one_letter_code
_entity_poly.pdbx_strand_id
1 'polypeptide(L)'
;MSGEQFSAALEQVGLGRAAFAWILGTRSERVTAWAKGAETVPFYMDVLLSLMTLPGAREMVLRVVRRQQIGDQQAEREFDAWKSRDG
;
A
#
# COMPACT_ATOMS: atom_id res chain seq x y z
N MET A 1 -2.28 -16.30 8.83
CA MET A 1 -1.11 -16.78 8.03
C MET A 1 0.24 -16.54 8.71
N SER A 2 1.29 -17.28 8.30
CA SER A 2 2.71 -17.00 8.62
C SER A 2 3.27 -15.85 7.78
N GLY A 3 4.46 -15.34 8.14
CA GLY A 3 5.13 -14.30 7.35
C GLY A 3 5.50 -14.74 5.93
N GLU A 4 5.92 -16.00 5.76
CA GLU A 4 6.19 -16.58 4.44
C GLU A 4 4.92 -16.68 3.59
N GLN A 5 3.82 -17.15 4.17
CA GLN A 5 2.51 -17.19 3.51
C GLN A 5 2.04 -15.79 3.11
N PHE A 6 2.25 -14.80 3.98
CA PHE A 6 1.95 -13.41 3.69
C PHE A 6 2.79 -12.86 2.54
N SER A 7 4.10 -13.12 2.53
CA SER A 7 4.98 -12.66 1.44
C SER A 7 4.60 -13.28 0.10
N ALA A 8 4.31 -14.58 0.07
CA ALA A 8 3.86 -15.27 -1.13
C ALA A 8 2.51 -14.73 -1.65
N ALA A 9 1.57 -14.48 -0.74
CA ALA A 9 0.27 -13.90 -1.11
C ALA A 9 0.41 -12.46 -1.66
N LEU A 10 1.31 -11.66 -1.11
CA LEU A 10 1.66 -10.32 -1.60
C LEU A 10 2.24 -10.34 -3.02
N GLU A 11 3.14 -11.29 -3.30
CA GLU A 11 3.70 -11.52 -4.63
C GLU A 11 2.61 -11.94 -5.62
N GLN A 12 1.69 -12.81 -5.20
CA GLN A 12 0.58 -13.27 -6.03
C GLN A 12 -0.36 -12.13 -6.46
N VAL A 13 -0.66 -11.18 -5.57
CA VAL A 13 -1.46 -9.99 -5.93
C VAL A 13 -0.66 -8.96 -6.76
N GLY A 14 0.66 -9.16 -6.91
CA GLY A 14 1.53 -8.31 -7.71
C GLY A 14 1.66 -6.90 -7.15
N LEU A 15 1.59 -6.76 -5.82
CA LEU A 15 1.77 -5.50 -5.11
C LEU A 15 3.10 -5.49 -4.36
N GLY A 16 3.87 -4.43 -4.54
CA GLY A 16 5.05 -4.19 -3.71
C GLY A 16 4.66 -3.85 -2.27
N ARG A 17 5.55 -4.16 -1.31
CA ARG A 17 5.33 -3.92 0.13
C ARG A 17 5.01 -2.46 0.46
N ALA A 18 5.67 -1.50 -0.20
CA ALA A 18 5.41 -0.07 0.00
C ALA A 18 4.00 0.32 -0.46
N ALA A 19 3.56 -0.15 -1.63
CA ALA A 19 2.21 0.08 -2.12
C ALA A 19 1.16 -0.56 -1.20
N PHE A 20 1.43 -1.77 -0.71
CA PHE A 20 0.54 -2.46 0.23
C PHE A 20 0.43 -1.76 1.58
N ALA A 21 1.57 -1.30 2.13
CA ALA A 21 1.59 -0.52 3.36
C ALA A 21 0.74 0.74 3.23
N TRP A 22 0.88 1.41 2.09
CA TRP A 22 0.12 2.60 1.77
C TRP A 22 -1.39 2.34 1.66
N ILE A 23 -1.81 1.27 0.97
CA ILE A 23 -3.23 0.86 0.87
C ILE A 23 -3.84 0.63 2.26
N LEU A 24 -3.06 0.04 3.17
CA LEU A 24 -3.48 -0.23 4.53
C LEU A 24 -3.38 0.97 5.48
N GLY A 25 -2.84 2.10 5.03
CA GLY A 25 -2.57 3.24 5.91
C GLY A 25 -1.59 2.90 7.03
N THR A 26 -0.65 1.98 6.78
CA THR A 26 0.35 1.53 7.76
C THR A 26 1.77 1.84 7.29
N ARG A 27 2.73 1.62 8.18
CA ARG A 27 4.16 1.83 7.92
C ARG A 27 4.74 0.67 7.11
N SER A 28 5.61 0.99 6.14
CA SER A 28 6.27 -0.01 5.27
C SER A 28 7.13 -0.99 6.07
N GLU A 29 7.71 -0.52 7.17
CA GLU A 29 8.51 -1.31 8.11
C GLU A 29 7.67 -2.41 8.75
N ARG A 30 6.41 -2.15 9.08
CA ARG A 30 5.50 -3.15 9.65
C ARG A 30 5.14 -4.23 8.64
N VAL A 31 4.86 -3.85 7.40
CA VAL A 31 4.63 -4.82 6.31
C VAL A 31 5.87 -5.70 6.10
N THR A 32 7.06 -5.12 6.22
CA THR A 32 8.32 -5.88 6.16
C THR A 32 8.49 -6.80 7.36
N ALA A 33 8.13 -6.35 8.58
CA ALA A 33 8.17 -7.18 9.78
C ALA A 33 7.22 -8.37 9.70
N TRP A 34 6.01 -8.18 9.16
CA TRP A 34 5.05 -9.26 8.86
C TRP A 34 5.65 -10.27 7.89
N ALA A 35 6.19 -9.81 6.75
CA ALA A 35 6.78 -10.69 5.73
C ALA A 35 7.99 -11.49 6.25
N LYS A 36 8.74 -10.95 7.22
CA LYS A 36 9.87 -11.64 7.85
C LYS A 36 9.47 -12.50 9.06
N GLY A 37 8.19 -12.52 9.44
CA GLY A 37 7.72 -13.20 10.66
C GLY A 37 8.19 -12.55 11.97
N ALA A 38 8.73 -11.33 11.92
CA ALA A 38 9.15 -10.58 13.10
C ALA A 38 7.97 -9.93 13.86
N GLU A 39 6.86 -9.69 13.15
CA GLU A 39 5.58 -9.32 13.74
C GLU A 39 4.50 -10.32 13.32
N THR A 40 3.52 -10.56 14.19
CA THR A 40 2.33 -11.32 13.84
C THR A 40 1.55 -10.62 12.74
N VAL A 41 1.21 -11.36 11.69
CA VAL A 41 0.37 -10.87 10.60
C VAL A 41 -1.06 -10.66 11.13
N PRO A 42 -1.70 -9.50 10.94
CA PRO A 42 -3.07 -9.28 11.37
C PRO A 42 -4.03 -10.32 10.78
N PHE A 43 -4.93 -10.87 11.60
CA PHE A 43 -5.79 -12.01 11.20
C PHE A 43 -6.62 -11.75 9.93
N TYR A 44 -7.01 -10.49 9.69
CA TYR A 44 -7.83 -10.10 8.55
C TYR A 44 -7.03 -10.00 7.23
N MET A 45 -5.70 -10.15 7.27
CA MET A 45 -4.88 -10.13 6.05
C MET A 45 -5.24 -11.26 5.09
N ASP A 46 -5.53 -12.46 5.61
CA ASP A 46 -5.87 -13.61 4.78
C ASP A 46 -7.12 -13.30 3.93
N VAL A 47 -8.12 -12.64 4.52
CA VAL A 47 -9.34 -12.20 3.83
C VAL A 47 -9.03 -11.10 2.82
N LEU A 48 -8.29 -10.06 3.23
CA LEU A 48 -7.97 -8.93 2.35
C LEU A 48 -7.19 -9.36 1.11
N LEU A 49 -6.15 -10.17 1.30
CA LEU A 49 -5.33 -10.69 0.20
C LEU A 49 -6.13 -11.60 -0.71
N SER A 50 -7.03 -12.42 -0.16
CA SER A 50 -7.96 -13.24 -0.95
C SER A 50 -8.87 -12.36 -1.82
N LEU A 51 -9.45 -11.30 -1.26
CA LEU A 51 -10.30 -10.36 -2.01
C LEU A 51 -9.54 -9.67 -3.13
N MET A 52 -8.25 -9.39 -2.95
CA MET A 52 -7.41 -8.79 -3.99
C MET A 52 -7.09 -9.72 -5.15
N THR A 53 -7.31 -11.03 -5.02
CA THR A 53 -7.18 -12.00 -6.13
C THR A 53 -8.42 -12.04 -7.03
N LEU A 54 -9.53 -11.44 -6.62
CA LEU A 54 -10.75 -11.38 -7.42
C LEU A 54 -10.52 -10.56 -8.71
N PRO A 55 -11.11 -10.96 -9.84
CA PRO A 55 -11.00 -10.20 -11.09
C PRO A 55 -11.42 -8.74 -10.90
N GLY A 56 -10.58 -7.80 -11.35
CA GLY A 56 -10.83 -6.36 -11.26
C GLY A 56 -10.45 -5.72 -9.92
N ALA A 57 -10.16 -6.50 -8.87
CA ALA A 57 -9.77 -5.95 -7.56
C ALA A 57 -8.41 -5.22 -7.66
N ARG A 58 -7.46 -5.79 -8.39
CA ARG A 58 -6.14 -5.17 -8.63
C ARG A 58 -6.27 -3.84 -9.38
N GLU A 59 -7.06 -3.79 -10.44
CA GLU A 59 -7.31 -2.56 -11.20
C GLU A 59 -7.97 -1.47 -10.32
N MET A 60 -8.89 -1.88 -9.45
CA MET A 60 -9.55 -0.99 -8.50
C MET A 60 -8.56 -0.42 -7.48
N VAL A 61 -7.72 -1.27 -6.90
CA VAL A 61 -6.65 -0.88 -5.97
C VAL A 61 -5.67 0.09 -6.65
N LEU A 62 -5.18 -0.24 -7.85
CA LEU A 62 -4.27 0.63 -8.60
C LEU A 62 -4.91 1.97 -8.97
N ARG A 63 -6.22 2.00 -9.23
CA ARG A 63 -6.96 3.25 -9.49
C ARG A 63 -7.01 4.15 -8.26
N VAL A 64 -7.25 3.58 -7.08
CA VAL A 64 -7.25 4.32 -5.81
C VAL A 64 -5.85 4.87 -5.51
N VAL A 65 -4.82 4.03 -5.63
CA VAL A 65 -3.41 4.43 -5.41
C VAL A 65 -3.02 5.58 -6.35
N ARG A 66 -3.29 5.46 -7.66
CA ARG A 66 -2.97 6.52 -8.62
C ARG A 66 -3.72 7.82 -8.33
N ARG A 67 -5.01 7.75 -7.99
CA ARG A 67 -5.81 8.94 -7.71
C ARG A 67 -5.21 9.76 -6.57
N GLN A 68 -4.75 9.09 -5.51
CA GLN A 68 -4.18 9.78 -4.37
C GLN A 68 -2.76 10.31 -4.64
N GLN A 69 -1.91 9.56 -5.35
CA GLN A 69 -0.59 10.06 -5.77
C GLN A 69 -0.68 11.35 -6.59
N ILE A 70 -1.70 11.47 -7.45
CA ILE A 70 -1.99 12.70 -8.19
C ILE A 70 -2.36 13.84 -7.23
N GLY A 71 -3.17 13.56 -6.21
CA GLY A 71 -3.52 14.53 -5.17
C GLY A 71 -2.30 15.03 -4.38
N ASP A 72 -1.42 14.11 -3.96
CA ASP A 72 -0.21 14.45 -3.21
C ASP A 72 0.74 15.33 -4.04
N GLN A 73 0.95 14.99 -5.32
CA GLN A 73 1.76 15.81 -6.24
C GLN A 73 1.14 17.18 -6.55
N GLN A 74 -0.19 17.30 -6.47
CA GLN A 74 -0.86 18.58 -6.65
C GLN A 74 -0.66 19.46 -5.40
N ALA A 75 -0.83 18.88 -4.21
CA ALA A 75 -0.61 19.58 -2.95
C ALA A 75 0.85 20.08 -2.81
N GLU A 76 1.84 19.27 -3.21
CA GLU A 76 3.26 19.68 -3.23
C GLU A 76 3.50 20.88 -4.15
N ARG A 77 2.94 20.85 -5.37
CA ARG A 77 3.05 21.96 -6.33
C ARG A 77 2.40 23.25 -5.82
N GLU A 78 1.25 23.15 -5.18
CA GLU A 78 0.56 24.30 -4.58
C GLU A 78 1.37 24.89 -3.41
N PHE A 79 1.95 24.03 -2.57
CA PHE A 79 2.82 24.46 -1.48
C PHE A 79 4.11 25.14 -1.97
N ASP A 80 4.76 24.60 -3.00
CA ASP A 80 5.94 25.21 -3.61
C ASP A 80 5.63 26.56 -4.27
N ALA A 81 4.48 26.66 -4.94
CA ALA A 81 4.00 27.92 -5.51
C ALA A 81 3.68 28.97 -4.43
N TRP A 82 3.13 28.55 -3.28
CA TRP A 82 2.91 29.43 -2.14
C TRP A 82 4.23 29.93 -1.54
N LYS A 83 5.19 29.05 -1.25
CA LYS A 83 6.52 29.45 -0.74
C LYS A 83 7.23 30.46 -1.66
N SER A 84 7.05 30.31 -2.97
CA SER A 84 7.67 31.20 -3.96
C SER A 84 7.00 32.57 -4.08
N ARG A 85 5.80 32.76 -3.50
CA ARG A 85 5.07 34.03 -3.46
C ARG A 85 5.39 34.90 -2.25
N ASP A 86 5.82 34.27 -1.16
CA ASP A 86 6.10 34.92 0.12
C ASP A 86 7.61 35.16 0.35
N GLY A 87 8.45 34.94 -0.68
CA GLY A 87 9.91 35.11 -0.67
C GLY A 87 10.41 36.22 -1.59
#